data_AF-A0A7R9UEL6-F1
#
_entry.id   AF-A0A7R9UEL6-F1
#
_cell.length_a   1.000
_cell.length_b   1.000
_cell.length_c   1.000
_cell.angle_alpha   90.00
_cell.angle_beta   90.00
_cell.angle_gamma   90.00
#
_symmetry.space_group_name_H-M   'P 1'
#
loop_
_entity.id
_entity.type
_entity.pdbx_description
1 polymer ?
#
loop_
_entity_poly.entity_id
_entity_poly.type
_entity_poly.pdbx_seq_one_letter_code
_entity_poly.pdbx_strand_id
1 'polypeptide(L)'
;MASGFVEDAQLPRHVSGLWIGEAVPDASLAQEIPVNPIRWAASFTRPDVFGATAPSFFGAGYFDDAGDLENSPLLFYVLQGVWNPADGSVRFTKSYSAGELQGLVLDYNGTLALDTEDGQPIISGSWVNSSGGSFGTFAARLEEAS
;
A
#
# COMPACT_ATOMS: atom_id res chain seq x y z
N MET A 1 -22.06 7.85 -12.54
CA MET A 1 -21.60 6.49 -12.19
C MET A 1 -21.45 6.50 -10.68
N ALA A 2 -22.41 5.92 -9.96
CA ALA A 2 -22.42 5.94 -8.50
C ALA A 2 -21.36 4.96 -7.99
N SER A 3 -20.44 5.44 -7.16
CA SER A 3 -19.43 4.62 -6.48
C SER A 3 -20.14 3.74 -5.44
N GLY A 4 -20.30 2.46 -5.76
CA GLY A 4 -20.88 1.47 -4.87
C GLY A 4 -19.86 1.06 -3.81
N PHE A 5 -19.87 1.73 -2.66
CA PHE A 5 -19.25 1.21 -1.44
C PHE A 5 -20.35 0.57 -0.59
N VAL A 6 -20.05 -0.55 0.07
CA VAL A 6 -20.96 -1.13 1.06
C VAL A 6 -20.88 -0.27 2.32
N GLU A 7 -21.88 0.58 2.57
CA GLU A 7 -21.95 1.45 3.76
C GLU A 7 -22.07 0.66 5.08
N ASP A 8 -22.35 -0.66 5.03
CA ASP A 8 -22.74 -1.46 6.21
C ASP A 8 -21.88 -2.72 6.46
N ALA A 9 -20.87 -3.01 5.62
CA ALA A 9 -19.98 -4.14 5.87
C ALA A 9 -18.89 -3.73 6.86
N GLN A 10 -19.04 -4.17 8.12
CA GLN A 10 -18.07 -3.85 9.16
C GLN A 10 -16.72 -4.50 8.82
N LEU A 11 -15.71 -3.66 8.49
CA LEU A 11 -14.36 -4.13 8.22
C LEU A 11 -13.85 -5.00 9.39
N PRO A 12 -13.10 -6.09 9.12
CA PRO A 12 -12.61 -7.00 10.15
C PRO A 12 -11.82 -6.27 11.24
N ARG A 13 -11.76 -6.79 12.47
CA ARG A 13 -10.90 -6.19 13.51
C ARG A 13 -9.40 -6.26 13.16
N HIS A 14 -9.05 -7.21 12.30
CA HIS A 14 -7.69 -7.46 11.83
C HIS A 14 -7.75 -8.08 10.44
N VAL A 15 -6.90 -7.62 9.53
CA VAL A 15 -6.71 -8.17 8.18
C VAL A 15 -5.22 -8.31 7.93
N SER A 16 -4.75 -9.52 7.65
CA SER A 16 -3.34 -9.78 7.37
C SER A 16 -3.18 -10.82 6.28
N GLY A 17 -2.12 -10.67 5.49
CA GLY A 17 -1.73 -11.67 4.49
C GLY A 17 -0.84 -11.05 3.42
N LEU A 18 -0.84 -11.71 2.26
CA LEU A 18 -0.16 -11.22 1.07
C LEU A 18 -1.12 -10.32 0.28
N TRP A 19 -0.69 -9.11 -0.06
CA TRP A 19 -1.44 -8.15 -0.86
C TRP A 19 -0.80 -8.03 -2.23
N ILE A 20 -1.61 -8.24 -3.26
CA ILE A 20 -1.18 -8.28 -4.66
C ILE A 20 -1.86 -7.17 -5.44
N GLY A 21 -1.11 -6.43 -6.23
CA GLY A 21 -1.64 -5.36 -7.07
C GLY A 21 -0.55 -4.57 -7.77
N GLU A 22 -0.80 -3.28 -7.99
CA GLU A 22 0.09 -2.39 -8.75
C GLU A 22 0.07 -0.96 -8.22
N ALA A 23 1.21 -0.28 -8.35
CA ALA A 23 1.36 1.16 -8.18
C ALA A 23 1.65 1.77 -9.56
N VAL A 24 0.67 2.50 -10.08
CA VAL A 24 0.68 3.09 -11.41
C VAL A 24 1.06 4.57 -11.30
N PRO A 25 2.14 5.03 -11.96
CA PRO A 25 2.48 6.45 -11.98
C PRO A 25 1.42 7.26 -12.74
N ASP A 26 1.38 8.56 -12.47
CA ASP A 26 0.57 9.48 -13.26
C ASP A 26 0.92 9.38 -14.75
N ALA A 27 -0.06 9.62 -15.63
CA ALA A 27 0.13 9.51 -17.07
C ALA A 27 1.26 10.42 -17.61
N SER A 28 1.52 11.55 -16.94
CA SER A 28 2.64 12.44 -17.26
C SER A 28 4.02 11.86 -16.98
N LEU A 29 4.10 10.81 -16.16
CA LEU A 29 5.35 10.15 -15.73
C LEU A 29 5.51 8.74 -16.32
N ALA A 30 4.53 8.24 -17.08
CA ALA A 30 4.49 6.85 -17.55
C ALA A 30 5.62 6.44 -18.52
N GLN A 31 6.34 7.42 -19.11
CA GLN A 31 7.52 7.14 -19.93
C GLN A 31 8.81 7.00 -19.12
N GLU A 32 8.83 7.54 -17.90
CA GLU A 32 10.02 7.61 -17.05
C GLU A 32 9.94 6.64 -15.87
N ILE A 33 8.72 6.34 -15.41
CA ILE A 33 8.48 5.52 -14.23
C ILE A 33 7.64 4.32 -14.67
N PRO A 34 8.09 3.08 -14.41
CA PRO A 34 7.31 1.90 -14.71
C PRO A 34 6.16 1.71 -13.71
N VAL A 35 5.18 0.89 -14.10
CA VAL A 35 4.19 0.36 -13.17
C VAL A 35 4.88 -0.62 -12.23
N ASN A 36 4.85 -0.34 -10.93
CA ASN A 36 5.51 -1.17 -9.94
C ASN A 36 4.54 -2.23 -9.38
N PRO A 37 4.92 -3.51 -9.35
CA PRO A 37 4.08 -4.53 -8.72
C PRO A 37 4.00 -4.31 -7.20
N ILE A 38 2.81 -4.47 -6.65
CA ILE A 38 2.57 -4.57 -5.21
C ILE A 38 2.59 -6.05 -4.83
N ARG A 39 3.53 -6.38 -3.93
CA ARG A 39 3.66 -7.68 -3.27
C ARG A 39 3.98 -7.41 -1.80
N TRP A 40 2.95 -7.18 -0.99
CA TRP A 40 3.13 -6.79 0.41
C TRP A 40 2.72 -7.91 1.35
N ALA A 41 3.63 -8.30 2.25
CA ALA A 41 3.23 -8.99 3.47
C ALA A 41 2.85 -7.90 4.50
N ALA A 42 1.56 -7.70 4.72
CA ALA A 42 1.09 -6.56 5.52
C ALA A 42 -0.15 -6.88 6.36
N SER A 43 -0.27 -6.12 7.44
CA SER A 43 -1.28 -6.24 8.48
C SER A 43 -2.00 -4.90 8.70
N PHE A 44 -3.32 -4.96 8.78
CA PHE A 44 -4.21 -3.91 9.26
C PHE A 44 -4.79 -4.36 10.58
N THR A 45 -4.60 -3.57 11.63
CA THR A 45 -5.06 -3.89 12.98
C THR A 45 -5.75 -2.67 13.55
N ARG A 46 -6.94 -2.82 14.13
CA ARG A 46 -7.60 -1.65 14.72
C ARG A 46 -6.75 -1.06 15.86
N PRO A 47 -6.72 0.29 16.02
CA PRO A 47 -5.91 0.94 17.06
C PRO A 47 -6.21 0.49 18.50
N ASP A 48 -7.40 -0.04 18.77
CA ASP A 48 -7.79 -0.60 20.08
C ASP A 48 -7.08 -1.92 20.43
N VAL A 49 -6.42 -2.57 19.46
CA VAL A 49 -5.72 -3.84 19.67
C VAL A 49 -4.35 -3.64 20.32
N PHE A 50 -3.59 -2.63 19.90
CA PHE A 50 -2.20 -2.38 20.34
C PHE A 50 -2.00 -1.03 21.05
N GLY A 51 -3.07 -0.23 21.19
CA GLY A 51 -3.06 1.10 21.78
C GLY A 51 -3.04 2.21 20.71
N ALA A 52 -3.62 3.37 21.04
CA ALA A 52 -3.87 4.46 20.09
C ALA A 52 -2.62 5.07 19.43
N THR A 53 -1.43 4.80 19.98
CA THR A 53 -0.15 5.31 19.47
C THR A 53 0.65 4.29 18.67
N ALA A 54 0.21 3.02 18.62
CA ALA A 54 0.86 1.99 17.83
C ALA A 54 0.45 2.11 16.35
N PRO A 55 1.34 1.75 15.39
CA PRO A 55 0.96 1.64 13.99
C PRO A 55 -0.21 0.66 13.84
N SER A 56 -1.27 1.08 13.15
CA SER A 56 -2.42 0.24 12.81
C SER A 56 -2.34 -0.33 11.39
N PHE A 57 -1.29 0.02 10.65
CA PHE A 57 -0.89 -0.59 9.40
C PHE A 57 0.62 -0.78 9.37
N PHE A 58 1.10 -1.97 9.08
CA PHE A 58 2.53 -2.25 8.94
C PHE A 58 2.78 -3.47 8.06
N GLY A 59 3.97 -3.54 7.46
CA GLY A 59 4.34 -4.65 6.59
C GLY A 59 5.67 -4.42 5.89
N ALA A 60 5.91 -5.22 4.87
CA ALA A 60 7.06 -5.08 3.99
C ALA A 60 6.75 -5.63 2.60
N GLY A 61 7.58 -5.27 1.63
CA GLY A 61 7.52 -5.84 0.31
C GLY A 61 8.86 -5.72 -0.40
N TYR A 62 8.87 -6.20 -1.64
CA TYR A 62 10.00 -6.04 -2.54
C TYR A 62 9.53 -5.92 -3.99
N PHE A 63 10.38 -5.41 -4.87
CA PHE A 63 10.25 -5.59 -6.31
C PHE A 63 11.63 -5.80 -6.95
N ASP A 64 11.61 -6.47 -8.10
CA ASP A 64 12.74 -6.92 -8.91
C ASP A 64 13.10 -5.96 -10.06
N ASP A 65 12.21 -5.01 -10.36
CA ASP A 65 12.43 -3.91 -11.33
C ASP A 65 13.26 -2.77 -10.74
N ALA A 66 14.44 -3.08 -10.22
CA ALA A 66 15.41 -2.06 -9.87
C ALA A 66 16.19 -1.60 -11.11
N GLY A 67 15.55 -1.50 -12.29
CA GLY A 67 16.20 -1.35 -13.61
C GLY A 67 17.32 -0.30 -13.71
N ASP A 68 17.36 0.65 -12.77
CA ASP A 68 18.34 1.73 -12.67
C ASP A 68 19.41 1.58 -11.57
N LEU A 69 19.39 0.51 -10.76
CA LEU A 69 20.34 0.29 -9.66
C LEU A 69 21.31 -0.86 -9.97
N GLU A 70 22.50 -0.48 -10.41
CA GLU A 70 23.59 -1.41 -10.70
C GLU A 70 23.89 -2.29 -9.48
N ASN A 71 23.81 -3.62 -9.66
CA ASN A 71 24.04 -4.66 -8.62
C ASN A 71 22.97 -4.81 -7.51
N SER A 72 21.77 -4.22 -7.63
CA SER A 72 20.68 -4.42 -6.65
C SER A 72 19.45 -5.10 -7.28
N PRO A 73 19.45 -6.42 -7.47
CA PRO A 73 18.36 -7.12 -8.17
C PRO A 73 17.01 -7.13 -7.41
N LEU A 74 17.00 -6.71 -6.14
CA LEU A 74 15.83 -6.71 -5.27
C LEU A 74 15.86 -5.47 -4.38
N LEU A 75 14.78 -4.69 -4.41
CA LEU A 75 14.59 -3.54 -3.52
C LEU A 75 13.60 -3.87 -2.43
N PHE A 76 14.10 -3.99 -1.20
CA PHE A 76 13.27 -4.18 -0.02
C PHE A 76 12.81 -2.85 0.56
N TYR A 77 11.58 -2.83 1.03
CA TYR A 77 11.01 -1.68 1.72
C TYR A 77 10.09 -2.13 2.86
N VAL A 78 9.95 -1.25 3.84
CA VAL A 78 8.99 -1.41 4.93
C VAL A 78 7.82 -0.46 4.74
N LEU A 79 6.67 -0.89 5.23
CA LEU A 79 5.42 -0.14 5.25
C LEU A 79 5.06 0.14 6.69
N GLN A 80 4.71 1.39 6.98
CA GLN A 80 4.26 1.78 8.32
C GLN A 80 3.23 2.90 8.23
N GLY A 81 2.14 2.77 8.96
CA GLY A 81 1.09 3.77 8.93
C GLY A 81 -0.03 3.56 9.93
N VAL A 82 -1.11 4.27 9.66
CA VAL A 82 -2.33 4.29 10.44
C VAL A 82 -3.51 3.98 9.56
N TRP A 83 -4.41 3.17 10.07
CA TRP A 83 -5.71 2.86 9.52
C TRP A 83 -6.81 3.35 10.48
N ASN A 84 -7.79 4.07 9.93
CA ASN A 84 -9.01 4.47 10.60
C ASN A 84 -10.16 3.52 10.19
N PRO A 85 -10.62 2.63 11.08
CA PRO A 85 -11.70 1.70 10.77
C PRO A 85 -13.07 2.36 10.63
N ALA A 86 -13.24 3.63 11.04
CA ALA A 86 -14.53 4.32 10.97
C ALA A 86 -14.88 4.77 9.55
N ASP A 87 -13.88 5.18 8.76
CA ASP A 87 -14.04 5.66 7.38
C ASP A 87 -13.21 4.86 6.37
N GLY A 88 -12.49 3.82 6.83
CA GLY A 88 -11.63 2.99 6.01
C GLY A 88 -10.32 3.66 5.61
N SER A 89 -10.06 4.91 5.98
CA SER A 89 -8.89 5.65 5.52
C SER A 89 -7.58 5.06 6.04
N VAL A 90 -6.56 5.04 5.19
CA VAL A 90 -5.23 4.52 5.48
C VAL A 90 -4.20 5.55 5.05
N ARG A 91 -3.27 5.90 5.94
CA ARG A 91 -2.11 6.73 5.63
C ARG A 91 -0.85 6.00 6.05
N PHE A 92 0.08 5.84 5.14
CA PHE A 92 1.31 5.09 5.43
C PHE A 92 2.47 5.59 4.60
N THR A 93 3.66 5.20 5.03
CA THR A 93 4.89 5.46 4.31
C THR A 93 5.48 4.15 3.80
N LYS A 94 6.12 4.23 2.65
CA LYS A 94 7.04 3.21 2.14
C LYS A 94 8.45 3.76 2.25
N SER A 95 9.30 3.10 3.03
CA SER A 95 10.70 3.51 3.21
C SER A 95 11.65 2.39 2.86
N TYR A 96 12.75 2.76 2.19
CA TYR A 96 13.81 1.83 1.83
C TYR A 96 14.90 1.88 2.91
N SER A 97 15.24 0.71 3.46
CA SER A 97 16.19 0.59 4.57
C SER A 97 17.64 0.33 4.12
N ALA A 98 17.86 0.05 2.84
CA ALA A 98 19.16 -0.36 2.29
C ALA A 98 19.32 0.10 0.83
N GLY A 99 20.57 0.13 0.36
CA GLY A 99 20.93 0.53 -1.01
C GLY A 99 20.95 2.03 -1.21
N GLU A 100 21.05 2.46 -2.48
CA GLU A 100 21.13 3.88 -2.85
C GLU A 100 19.83 4.65 -2.57
N LEU A 101 18.72 3.93 -2.35
CA LEU A 101 17.42 4.49 -1.97
C LEU A 101 17.28 4.68 -0.46
N GLN A 102 18.31 4.39 0.34
CA GLN A 102 18.24 4.55 1.78
C GLN A 102 17.83 5.99 2.15
N GLY A 103 16.76 6.12 2.93
CA GLY A 103 16.19 7.42 3.33
C GLY A 103 15.17 8.00 2.36
N LEU A 104 14.94 7.38 1.19
CA LEU A 104 13.80 7.70 0.35
C LEU A 104 12.51 7.22 1.03
N VAL A 105 11.55 8.13 1.15
CA VAL A 105 10.24 7.88 1.75
C VAL A 105 9.16 8.31 0.76
N LEU A 106 8.22 7.40 0.50
CA LEU A 106 7.02 7.69 -0.28
C LEU A 106 5.83 7.73 0.67
N ASP A 107 4.97 8.73 0.48
CA ASP A 107 3.73 8.89 1.21
C ASP A 107 2.58 8.26 0.44
N TYR A 108 1.75 7.46 1.12
CA TYR A 108 0.57 6.82 0.58
C TYR A 108 -0.67 7.28 1.34
N ASN A 109 -1.74 7.53 0.59
CA ASN A 109 -3.06 7.85 1.12
C ASN A 109 -4.10 7.01 0.39
N GLY A 110 -4.82 6.17 1.13
CA GLY A 110 -5.76 5.24 0.54
C GLY A 110 -6.94 4.91 1.44
N THR A 111 -7.72 3.95 0.99
CA THR A 111 -8.91 3.44 1.67
C THR A 111 -8.91 1.93 1.61
N LEU A 112 -9.09 1.28 2.77
CA LEU A 112 -9.36 -0.14 2.89
C LEU A 112 -10.88 -0.35 2.81
N ALA A 113 -11.32 -1.18 1.88
CA ALA A 113 -12.73 -1.54 1.68
C ALA A 113 -12.86 -3.05 1.43
N LEU A 114 -14.09 -3.55 1.44
CA LEU A 114 -14.41 -4.88 0.93
C LEU A 114 -14.94 -4.73 -0.50
N ASP A 115 -14.50 -5.62 -1.38
CA ASP A 115 -15.04 -5.75 -2.72
C ASP A 115 -16.54 -6.11 -2.66
N THR A 116 -17.34 -5.55 -3.57
CA THR A 116 -18.80 -5.76 -3.56
C THR A 116 -19.23 -7.12 -4.10
N GLU A 117 -18.38 -7.78 -4.90
CA GLU A 117 -18.71 -9.04 -5.57
C GLU A 117 -18.35 -10.25 -4.71
N ASP A 118 -17.17 -10.25 -4.08
CA ASP A 118 -16.66 -11.40 -3.31
C ASP A 118 -16.33 -11.08 -1.84
N GLY A 119 -16.48 -9.82 -1.42
CA GLY A 119 -16.20 -9.41 -0.05
C GLY A 119 -14.71 -9.38 0.31
N GLN A 120 -13.81 -9.51 -0.66
CA GLN A 120 -12.38 -9.56 -0.41
C GLN A 120 -11.83 -8.17 -0.05
N PRO A 121 -10.92 -8.06 0.93
CA PRO A 121 -10.30 -6.78 1.26
C PRO A 121 -9.47 -6.21 0.10
N ILE A 122 -9.71 -4.94 -0.21
CA ILE A 122 -8.97 -4.15 -1.21
C ILE A 122 -8.50 -2.86 -0.55
N ILE A 123 -7.25 -2.49 -0.77
CA ILE A 123 -6.73 -1.15 -0.50
C ILE A 123 -6.43 -0.43 -1.81
N SER A 124 -6.89 0.81 -1.95
CA SER A 124 -6.56 1.64 -3.12
C SER A 124 -6.43 3.11 -2.73
N GLY A 125 -5.72 3.89 -3.56
CA GLY A 125 -5.48 5.30 -3.29
C GLY A 125 -4.40 5.93 -4.15
N SER A 126 -3.71 6.92 -3.61
CA SER A 126 -2.60 7.63 -4.25
C SER A 126 -1.30 7.51 -3.47
N TRP A 127 -0.20 7.74 -4.19
CA TRP A 127 1.14 7.79 -3.62
C TRP A 127 1.91 9.00 -4.17
N VAL A 128 2.83 9.51 -3.36
CA VAL A 128 3.69 10.67 -3.70
C VAL A 128 5.12 10.41 -3.22
N ASN A 129 6.09 10.70 -4.09
CA ASN A 129 7.50 10.81 -3.78
C ASN A 129 7.89 12.30 -3.91
N SER A 130 7.84 13.04 -2.81
CA SER A 130 8.14 14.49 -2.85
C SER A 130 9.60 14.78 -3.23
N SER A 131 10.54 13.90 -2.86
CA SER A 131 11.96 14.08 -3.17
C SER A 131 12.27 13.83 -4.65
N GLY A 132 11.58 12.89 -5.28
CA GLY A 132 11.74 12.56 -6.71
C GLY A 132 10.74 13.26 -7.63
N GLY A 133 9.80 14.03 -7.10
CA GLY A 133 8.77 14.72 -7.89
C GLY A 133 7.76 13.79 -8.58
N SER A 134 7.68 12.52 -8.17
CA SER A 134 6.82 11.52 -8.81
C SER A 134 5.59 11.20 -7.97
N PHE A 135 4.49 10.82 -8.62
CA PHE A 135 3.22 10.51 -7.96
C PHE A 135 2.37 9.60 -8.83
N GLY A 136 1.32 9.02 -8.24
CA GLY A 136 0.41 8.15 -8.97
C GLY A 136 -0.69 7.56 -8.11
N THR A 137 -1.26 6.47 -8.59
CA THR A 137 -2.30 5.69 -7.91
C THR A 137 -1.82 4.29 -7.59
N PHE A 138 -2.52 3.61 -6.69
CA PHE A 138 -2.27 2.22 -6.39
C PHE A 138 -3.55 1.48 -6.04
N ALA A 139 -3.55 0.18 -6.26
CA ALA A 139 -4.56 -0.73 -5.75
C ALA A 139 -3.92 -2.09 -5.45
N ALA A 140 -4.34 -2.72 -4.37
CA ALA A 140 -3.94 -4.06 -4.00
C ALA A 140 -5.08 -4.80 -3.30
N ARG A 141 -5.14 -6.10 -3.53
CA ARG A 141 -6.15 -7.00 -2.98
C ARG A 141 -5.48 -8.07 -2.13
N LEU A 142 -6.12 -8.46 -1.04
CA LEU A 142 -5.63 -9.56 -0.21
C LEU A 142 -5.71 -10.88 -1.01
N GLU A 143 -4.62 -11.63 -1.06
CA GLU A 143 -4.58 -12.96 -1.69
C GLU A 143 -5.49 -13.93 -0.92
N GLU A 144 -6.24 -14.77 -1.65
CA GLU A 144 -7.03 -15.85 -1.05
C GLU A 144 -6.10 -16.90 -0.42
N ALA A 145 -6.49 -17.41 0.75
CA ALA A 145 -5.84 -18.58 1.30
C ALA A 145 -6.10 -19.78 0.38
N SER A 146 -5.03 -20.47 -0.02
CA SER A 146 -5.10 -21.71 -0.83
C SER A 146 -5.38 -22.95 0.01
#